data_AF-A0A7X6S1C0-F1
#
_entry.id   AF-A0A7X6S1C0-F1
#
_cell.length_a   1.000
_cell.length_b   1.000
_cell.length_c   1.000
_cell.angle_alpha   90.00
_cell.angle_beta   90.00
_cell.angle_gamma   90.00
#
_symmetry.space_group_name_H-M   'P 1'
#
loop_
_entity.id
_entity.type
_entity.pdbx_description
1 polymer ?
#
loop_
_entity_poly.entity_id
_entity_poly.type
_entity_poly.pdbx_seq_one_letter_code
_entity_poly.pdbx_strand_id
1 'polypeptide(L)'
;MEDRNNFIGIVLLFTGLRIGEASFTSDDVNFETQILDVNKSLQTHDLKVDDFYFDSTKTANSERKILLPKIACEAIKRAIKRNNEFDLYAKENPSPNFRYSPCIFRTEYGSSIRSSSFREVLKRVEEKLLECCEEQFGFKWTKHVTPHSFRHMHITYLQRGDVPVPLKEIMARVGHSRAEITLGYTHQTIVSQEQSLKALDEFAQKCNIDFSTHQFFTSKHSKMASEMIETSKAEKIVLTVQEFREKLHLSNSYQPRHISANILPKIKKELTKVYPNFKLLTIKKHGKILAYEMSW
;
A
#
# COMPACT_ATOMS: atom_id res chain seq x y z
N MET A 1 -8.79 -15.72 -7.40
CA MET A 1 -8.95 -15.15 -6.04
C MET A 1 -7.60 -14.63 -5.56
N GLU A 2 -6.90 -13.87 -6.42
CA GLU A 2 -5.43 -13.91 -6.48
C GLU A 2 -4.73 -12.57 -6.15
N ASP A 3 -5.46 -11.48 -5.95
CA ASP A 3 -4.87 -10.18 -5.55
C ASP A 3 -5.68 -9.52 -4.43
N ARG A 4 -5.80 -10.21 -3.29
CA ARG A 4 -6.34 -9.57 -2.07
C ARG A 4 -5.22 -8.79 -1.39
N ASN A 5 -4.82 -7.69 -2.03
CA ASN A 5 -3.83 -6.70 -1.59
C ASN A 5 -3.62 -6.72 -0.06
N ASN A 6 -2.52 -7.32 0.37
CA ASN A 6 -2.24 -7.61 1.77
C ASN A 6 -1.67 -6.37 2.46
N PHE A 7 -2.46 -5.29 2.52
CA PHE A 7 -2.07 -3.96 2.98
C PHE A 7 -1.42 -3.98 4.38
N ILE A 8 -1.83 -4.91 5.24
CA ILE A 8 -1.25 -5.08 6.57
C ILE A 8 0.26 -5.38 6.51
N GLY A 9 0.73 -6.18 5.54
CA GLY A 9 2.16 -6.48 5.41
C GLY A 9 3.00 -5.23 5.13
N ILE A 10 2.50 -4.37 4.23
CA ILE A 10 3.10 -3.06 3.93
C ILE A 10 3.08 -2.20 5.19
N VAL A 11 1.94 -2.08 5.86
CA VAL A 11 1.87 -1.26 7.08
C VAL A 11 2.83 -1.77 8.14
N LEU A 12 2.86 -3.06 8.47
CA LEU A 12 3.79 -3.63 9.45
C LEU A 12 5.25 -3.36 9.07
N LEU A 13 5.62 -3.52 7.79
CA LEU A 13 6.97 -3.27 7.30
C LEU A 13 7.40 -1.81 7.44
N PHE A 14 6.50 -0.86 7.15
CA PHE A 14 6.82 0.56 7.09
C PHE A 14 6.52 1.32 8.39
N THR A 15 5.90 0.67 9.37
CA THR A 15 5.61 1.27 10.68
C THR A 15 6.36 0.59 11.83
N GLY A 16 6.81 -0.65 11.64
CA GLY A 16 7.43 -1.44 12.69
C GLY A 16 6.46 -1.87 13.80
N LEU A 17 5.14 -1.75 13.59
CA LEU A 17 4.14 -2.19 14.56
C LEU A 17 4.27 -3.69 14.88
N ARG A 18 3.90 -4.07 16.11
CA ARG A 18 3.56 -5.47 16.42
C ARG A 18 2.20 -5.79 15.80
N ILE A 19 1.96 -7.05 15.45
CA ILE A 19 0.69 -7.47 14.81
C ILE A 19 -0.56 -7.11 15.65
N GLY A 20 -0.48 -7.20 16.98
CA GLY A 20 -1.59 -6.77 17.86
C GLY A 20 -1.84 -5.27 17.81
N GLU A 21 -0.79 -4.45 17.65
CA GLU A 21 -0.89 -2.99 17.51
C GLU A 21 -1.53 -2.59 16.16
N ALA A 22 -1.55 -3.47 15.16
CA ALA A 22 -2.26 -3.27 13.89
C ALA A 22 -3.79 -3.38 14.02
N SER A 23 -4.33 -3.32 15.24
CA SER A 23 -5.76 -3.33 15.53
C SER A 23 -6.38 -1.92 15.62
N PHE A 24 -5.62 -0.90 15.23
CA PHE A 24 -6.08 0.48 15.17
C PHE A 24 -7.27 0.66 14.19
N THR A 25 -8.08 1.68 14.49
CA THR A 25 -9.26 2.10 13.74
C THR A 25 -8.93 3.36 12.92
N SER A 26 -9.88 3.83 12.11
CA SER A 26 -9.73 5.07 11.35
C SER A 26 -9.51 6.29 12.24
N ASP A 27 -10.08 6.29 13.45
CA ASP A 27 -9.98 7.41 14.41
C ASP A 27 -8.58 7.56 15.00
N ASP A 28 -7.77 6.49 14.98
CA ASP A 28 -6.39 6.53 15.45
C ASP A 28 -5.43 7.14 14.39
N VAL A 29 -5.91 7.43 13.18
CA VAL A 29 -5.08 7.91 12.06
C VAL A 29 -5.49 9.32 11.66
N ASN A 30 -4.58 10.27 11.82
CA ASN A 30 -4.72 11.59 11.22
C ASN A 30 -4.04 11.60 9.84
N PHE A 31 -4.84 11.60 8.77
CA PHE A 31 -4.35 11.59 7.39
C PHE A 31 -3.79 12.93 6.91
N GLU A 32 -4.18 14.05 7.52
CA GLU A 32 -3.67 15.39 7.21
C GLU A 32 -2.23 15.52 7.72
N THR A 33 -2.01 15.13 8.97
CA THR A 33 -0.69 15.17 9.61
C THR A 33 0.12 13.90 9.38
N GLN A 34 -0.47 12.87 8.77
CA GLN A 34 0.11 11.54 8.56
C GLN A 34 0.62 10.87 9.84
N ILE A 35 -0.11 11.04 10.94
CA ILE A 35 0.23 10.47 12.25
C ILE A 35 -0.71 9.30 12.54
N LEU A 36 -0.14 8.16 12.93
CA LEU A 36 -0.87 7.08 13.60
C LEU A 36 -0.60 7.14 15.10
N ASP A 37 -1.68 7.14 15.89
CA ASP A 37 -1.64 7.01 17.34
C ASP A 37 -1.73 5.52 17.72
N VAL A 38 -0.65 4.99 18.28
CA VAL A 38 -0.55 3.59 18.69
C VAL A 38 -0.84 3.51 20.17
N ASN A 39 -2.10 3.29 20.53
CA ASN A 39 -2.60 3.33 21.91
C ASN A 39 -3.25 2.01 22.37
N LYS A 40 -3.45 1.05 21.46
CA LYS A 40 -4.15 -0.21 21.73
C LYS A 40 -3.43 -1.41 21.10
N SER A 41 -3.59 -2.58 21.68
CA SER A 41 -3.11 -3.83 21.11
C SER A 41 -4.14 -4.95 21.28
N LEU A 42 -4.47 -5.63 20.19
CA LEU A 42 -5.32 -6.82 20.22
C LEU A 42 -4.54 -7.97 20.85
N GLN A 43 -5.03 -8.46 21.98
CA GLN A 43 -4.51 -9.67 22.61
C GLN A 43 -5.43 -10.84 22.30
N THR A 44 -4.81 -12.00 22.08
CA THR A 44 -5.51 -13.28 21.91
C THR A 44 -4.88 -14.27 22.88
N HIS A 45 -5.23 -14.18 24.16
CA HIS A 45 -4.92 -15.27 25.08
C HIS A 45 -5.99 -16.35 24.94
N ASP A 46 -5.57 -17.54 24.52
CA ASP A 46 -6.17 -18.88 24.72
C ASP A 46 -7.68 -19.12 24.63
N LEU A 47 -8.51 -18.24 24.05
CA LEU A 47 -9.95 -18.51 23.96
C LEU A 47 -10.56 -18.08 22.61
N LYS A 48 -11.75 -18.61 22.37
CA LYS A 48 -12.48 -18.78 21.10
C LYS A 48 -12.56 -17.50 20.23
N VAL A 49 -12.97 -17.70 18.98
CA VAL A 49 -13.07 -16.63 17.95
C VAL A 49 -13.85 -15.40 18.41
N ASP A 50 -14.79 -15.58 19.36
CA ASP A 50 -15.72 -14.56 19.83
C ASP A 50 -15.20 -13.69 21.01
N ASP A 51 -14.08 -14.04 21.67
CA ASP A 51 -13.61 -13.35 22.89
C ASP A 51 -12.30 -12.55 22.67
N PHE A 52 -12.27 -11.69 21.65
CA PHE A 52 -11.16 -10.73 21.51
C PHE A 52 -11.45 -9.46 22.33
N TYR A 53 -10.48 -9.02 23.11
CA TYR A 53 -10.55 -7.72 23.78
C TYR A 53 -9.36 -6.85 23.38
N PHE A 54 -9.60 -5.55 23.33
CA PHE A 54 -8.53 -4.57 23.24
C PHE A 54 -7.93 -4.44 24.64
N ASP A 55 -6.66 -4.81 24.80
CA ASP A 55 -5.91 -4.49 26.01
C ASP A 55 -5.31 -3.09 25.77
N SER A 56 -5.47 -2.18 26.73
CA SER A 56 -4.63 -0.98 26.78
C SER A 56 -3.19 -1.47 26.90
N THR A 57 -2.28 -0.94 26.08
CA THR A 57 -0.93 -1.50 26.01
C THR A 57 -0.29 -1.50 27.41
N LYS A 58 0.15 -2.69 27.90
CA LYS A 58 0.46 -2.97 29.32
C LYS A 58 1.62 -2.18 29.96
N THR A 59 2.06 -1.08 29.37
CA THR A 59 3.04 -0.14 29.94
C THR A 59 2.86 1.25 29.32
N ALA A 60 2.99 2.34 30.07
CA ALA A 60 3.01 3.72 29.51
C ALA A 60 4.05 3.93 28.39
N ASN A 61 5.03 3.03 28.26
CA ASN A 61 6.09 3.07 27.25
C ASN A 61 5.71 2.45 25.88
N SER A 62 4.54 1.82 25.75
CA SER A 62 4.09 1.25 24.48
C SER A 62 3.23 2.21 23.65
N GLU A 63 2.60 3.19 24.31
CA GLU A 63 1.84 4.25 23.66
C GLU A 63 2.77 5.22 22.93
N ARG A 64 2.49 5.48 21.66
CA ARG A 64 3.35 6.35 20.84
C ARG A 64 2.64 6.85 19.60
N LYS A 65 3.10 7.99 19.10
CA LYS A 65 2.70 8.51 17.80
C LYS A 65 3.78 8.20 16.78
N ILE A 66 3.40 7.64 15.64
CA ILE A 66 4.32 7.35 14.54
C ILE A 66 3.96 8.19 13.33
N LEU A 67 4.96 8.76 12.66
CA LEU A 67 4.76 9.34 11.34
C LEU A 67 4.70 8.23 10.29
N LEU A 68 3.71 8.31 9.41
CA LEU A 68 3.46 7.33 8.36
C LEU A 68 4.21 7.72 7.08
N PRO A 69 5.12 6.86 6.58
CA PRO A 69 5.64 7.00 5.22
C PRO A 69 4.50 7.00 4.21
N LYS A 70 4.71 7.60 3.03
CA LYS A 70 3.64 7.77 2.03
C LYS A 70 2.98 6.44 1.68
N ILE A 71 3.81 5.40 1.52
CA ILE A 71 3.32 4.06 1.21
C ILE A 71 2.45 3.48 2.33
N ALA A 72 2.80 3.66 3.61
CA ALA A 72 1.98 3.17 4.71
C ALA A 72 0.64 3.90 4.77
N CYS A 73 0.65 5.23 4.60
CA CYS A 73 -0.55 6.06 4.57
C CYS A 73 -1.52 5.61 3.46
N GLU A 74 -1.01 5.38 2.25
CA GLU A 74 -1.81 4.91 1.13
C GLU A 74 -2.33 3.48 1.31
N ALA A 75 -1.55 2.58 1.92
CA ALA A 75 -2.00 1.23 2.27
C ALA A 75 -3.21 1.27 3.22
N ILE A 76 -3.15 2.15 4.23
CA ILE A 76 -4.23 2.34 5.21
C ILE A 76 -5.48 2.89 4.51
N LYS A 77 -5.36 3.95 3.70
CA LYS A 77 -6.51 4.51 2.95
C LYS A 77 -7.18 3.47 2.06
N ARG A 78 -6.40 2.65 1.37
CA ARG A 78 -6.92 1.58 0.51
C ARG A 78 -7.60 0.47 1.31
N ALA A 79 -7.08 0.12 2.48
CA ALA A 79 -7.74 -0.82 3.39
C ALA A 79 -9.10 -0.27 3.87
N ILE A 80 -9.18 1.01 4.25
CA ILE A 80 -10.43 1.67 4.63
C ILE A 80 -11.43 1.65 3.47
N LYS A 81 -11.01 2.06 2.27
CA LYS A 81 -11.87 2.06 1.08
C LYS A 81 -12.46 0.67 0.82
N ARG A 82 -11.61 -0.36 0.87
CA ARG A 82 -12.04 -1.75 0.71
C ARG A 82 -13.04 -2.20 1.78
N ASN A 83 -12.84 -1.79 3.03
CA ASN A 83 -13.77 -2.10 4.11
C ASN A 83 -15.14 -1.45 3.86
N ASN A 84 -15.18 -0.20 3.40
CA ASN A 84 -16.44 0.48 3.09
C ASN A 84 -17.20 -0.24 1.96
N GLU A 85 -16.51 -0.66 0.90
CA GLU A 85 -17.10 -1.46 -0.19
C GLU A 85 -17.61 -2.81 0.33
N PHE A 86 -16.84 -3.49 1.18
CA PHE A 86 -17.23 -4.76 1.76
C PHE A 86 -18.41 -4.64 2.73
N ASP A 87 -18.47 -3.59 3.54
CA ASP A 87 -19.56 -3.34 4.48
C ASP A 87 -20.87 -3.03 3.74
N LEU A 88 -20.82 -2.34 2.59
CA LEU A 88 -21.98 -2.16 1.71
C LEU A 88 -22.46 -3.50 1.15
N TYR A 89 -21.53 -4.30 0.60
CA TYR A 89 -21.84 -5.63 0.08
C TYR A 89 -22.45 -6.55 1.15
N ALA A 90 -21.90 -6.55 2.37
CA ALA A 90 -22.38 -7.38 3.48
C ALA A 90 -23.77 -6.97 3.98
N LYS A 91 -24.13 -5.69 3.86
CA LYS A 91 -25.50 -5.21 4.13
C LYS A 91 -26.50 -5.73 3.10
N GLU A 92 -26.11 -5.75 1.82
CA GLU A 92 -26.92 -6.27 0.73
C GLU A 92 -26.98 -7.81 0.73
N ASN A 93 -25.96 -8.46 1.28
CA ASN A 93 -25.80 -9.92 1.31
C ASN A 93 -25.50 -10.41 2.74
N PRO A 94 -26.50 -10.41 3.65
CA PRO A 94 -26.29 -10.81 5.02
C PRO A 94 -25.79 -12.25 5.14
N SER A 95 -24.73 -12.46 5.91
CA SER A 95 -24.16 -13.78 6.19
C SER A 95 -24.10 -14.02 7.69
N PRO A 96 -24.51 -15.21 8.18
CA PRO A 96 -24.44 -15.54 9.61
C PRO A 96 -23.00 -15.61 10.13
N ASN A 97 -22.01 -15.72 9.24
CA ASN A 97 -20.59 -15.75 9.59
C ASN A 97 -19.94 -14.36 9.60
N PHE A 98 -20.64 -13.32 9.12
CA PHE A 98 -20.12 -11.96 9.15
C PHE A 98 -20.07 -11.44 10.60
N ARG A 99 -18.96 -10.82 10.96
CA ARG A 99 -18.72 -10.20 12.27
C ARG A 99 -18.06 -8.86 12.04
N TYR A 100 -18.81 -7.79 12.17
CA TYR A 100 -18.27 -6.44 12.00
C TYR A 100 -17.20 -6.16 13.06
N SER A 101 -16.13 -5.47 12.65
CA SER A 101 -15.12 -4.90 13.53
C SER A 101 -14.80 -3.48 13.07
N PRO A 102 -14.58 -2.51 13.96
CA PRO A 102 -14.14 -1.17 13.57
C PRO A 102 -12.68 -1.12 13.10
N CYS A 103 -11.87 -2.17 13.32
CA CYS A 103 -10.47 -2.19 12.92
C CYS A 103 -10.29 -2.02 11.41
N ILE A 104 -9.17 -1.41 11.01
CA ILE A 104 -8.85 -1.21 9.58
C ILE A 104 -8.48 -2.54 8.90
N PHE A 105 -7.75 -3.42 9.56
CA PHE A 105 -7.38 -4.71 8.97
C PHE A 105 -8.34 -5.80 9.44
N ARG A 106 -9.17 -6.27 8.50
CA ARG A 106 -10.22 -7.26 8.72
C ARG A 106 -9.98 -8.53 7.92
N THR A 107 -10.56 -9.64 8.39
CA THR A 107 -10.68 -10.88 7.62
C THR A 107 -11.73 -10.73 6.53
N GLU A 108 -11.85 -11.72 5.65
CA GLU A 108 -12.94 -11.79 4.65
C GLU A 108 -14.34 -11.96 5.25
N TYR A 109 -14.44 -12.13 6.58
CA TYR A 109 -15.69 -12.22 7.33
C TYR A 109 -15.95 -10.97 8.18
N GLY A 110 -15.15 -9.92 8.03
CA GLY A 110 -15.32 -8.63 8.71
C GLY A 110 -14.62 -8.53 10.08
N SER A 111 -14.24 -9.65 10.70
CA SER A 111 -13.61 -9.64 12.02
C SER A 111 -12.21 -9.02 11.95
N SER A 112 -11.74 -8.44 13.06
CA SER A 112 -10.35 -7.98 13.18
C SER A 112 -9.37 -9.08 12.78
N ILE A 113 -8.35 -8.74 11.99
CA ILE A 113 -7.31 -9.71 11.65
C ILE A 113 -6.52 -10.08 12.92
N ARG A 114 -6.35 -11.38 13.14
CA ARG A 114 -5.57 -11.92 14.25
C ARG A 114 -4.20 -12.37 13.77
N SER A 115 -3.27 -12.52 14.72
CA SER A 115 -1.94 -13.06 14.41
C SER A 115 -1.99 -14.45 13.77
N SER A 116 -2.94 -15.31 14.16
CA SER A 116 -3.13 -16.62 13.54
C SER A 116 -3.59 -16.49 12.09
N SER A 117 -4.61 -15.67 11.83
CA SER A 117 -5.12 -15.41 10.48
C SER A 117 -4.04 -14.86 9.55
N PHE A 118 -3.20 -13.93 10.04
CA PHE A 118 -2.11 -13.40 9.23
C PHE A 118 -1.00 -14.43 8.99
N ARG A 119 -0.69 -15.30 9.97
CA ARG A 119 0.24 -16.43 9.77
C ARG A 119 -0.22 -17.38 8.66
N GLU A 120 -1.52 -17.68 8.56
CA GLU A 120 -2.04 -18.50 7.45
C GLU A 120 -1.91 -17.82 6.08
N VAL A 121 -1.95 -16.48 6.03
CA VAL A 121 -1.65 -15.76 4.79
C VAL A 121 -0.16 -15.86 4.47
N LEU A 122 0.72 -15.65 5.46
CA LEU A 122 2.17 -15.73 5.27
C LEU A 122 2.61 -17.14 4.85
N LYS A 123 2.02 -18.19 5.43
CA LYS A 123 2.29 -19.58 5.05
C LYS A 123 2.05 -19.83 3.57
N ARG A 124 0.90 -19.39 3.03
CA ARG A 124 0.58 -19.52 1.60
C ARG A 124 1.55 -18.75 0.69
N VAL A 125 1.99 -17.57 1.14
CA VAL A 125 3.01 -16.79 0.42
C VAL A 125 4.35 -17.53 0.45
N GLU A 126 4.73 -18.08 1.60
CA GLU A 126 5.96 -18.83 1.78
C GLU A 126 5.97 -20.11 0.94
N GLU A 127 4.87 -20.87 0.89
CA GLU A 127 4.70 -22.02 0.01
C GLU A 127 4.91 -21.64 -1.46
N LYS A 128 4.26 -20.56 -1.93
CA LYS A 128 4.46 -20.05 -3.29
C LYS A 128 5.91 -19.64 -3.56
N LEU A 129 6.55 -18.96 -2.62
CA LEU A 129 7.97 -18.59 -2.74
C LEU A 129 8.88 -19.83 -2.80
N LEU A 130 8.61 -20.86 -2.01
CA LEU A 130 9.39 -22.11 -2.07
C LEU A 130 9.29 -22.78 -3.46
N GLU A 131 8.14 -22.66 -4.13
CA GLU A 131 7.91 -23.22 -5.46
C GLU A 131 8.54 -22.39 -6.59
N CYS A 132 8.34 -21.07 -6.59
CA CYS A 132 8.64 -20.24 -7.77
C CYS A 132 9.73 -19.17 -7.56
N CYS A 133 10.33 -19.05 -6.37
CA CYS A 133 11.25 -17.94 -6.09
C CYS A 133 12.54 -17.99 -6.91
N GLU A 134 13.11 -19.17 -7.15
CA GLU A 134 14.36 -19.29 -7.91
C GLU A 134 14.15 -18.89 -9.37
N GLU A 135 13.04 -19.34 -9.98
CA GLU A 135 12.66 -18.95 -11.33
C GLU A 135 12.32 -17.46 -11.45
N GLN A 136 11.54 -16.91 -10.50
CA GLN A 136 11.04 -15.54 -10.60
C GLN A 136 12.06 -14.48 -10.15
N PHE A 137 12.89 -14.80 -9.16
CA PHE A 137 13.76 -13.82 -8.50
C PHE A 137 15.24 -14.21 -8.52
N GLY A 138 15.62 -15.37 -9.06
CA GLY A 138 17.01 -15.80 -9.19
C GLY A 138 17.68 -16.19 -7.87
N PHE A 139 16.90 -16.49 -6.82
CA PHE A 139 17.43 -16.97 -5.56
C PHE A 139 16.50 -17.99 -4.89
N LYS A 140 17.08 -18.90 -4.11
CA LYS A 140 16.32 -19.89 -3.34
C LYS A 140 15.77 -19.28 -2.06
N TRP A 141 14.46 -19.35 -1.88
CA TRP A 141 13.82 -18.96 -0.63
C TRP A 141 14.16 -19.95 0.50
N THR A 142 14.61 -19.44 1.64
CA THR A 142 15.08 -20.27 2.78
C THR A 142 14.62 -19.76 4.15
N LYS A 143 13.77 -18.73 4.18
CA LYS A 143 13.42 -18.01 5.41
C LYS A 143 11.98 -18.25 5.80
N HIS A 144 11.76 -18.50 7.09
CA HIS A 144 10.42 -18.50 7.64
C HIS A 144 9.98 -17.09 8.04
N VAL A 145 8.81 -16.66 7.57
CA VAL A 145 8.29 -15.31 7.82
C VAL A 145 7.11 -15.38 8.78
N THR A 146 7.25 -14.64 9.89
CA THR A 146 6.18 -14.45 10.87
C THR A 146 5.74 -13.00 10.89
N PRO A 147 4.61 -12.65 11.53
CA PRO A 147 4.22 -11.25 11.69
C PRO A 147 5.31 -10.40 12.36
N HIS A 148 6.10 -10.97 13.28
CA HIS A 148 7.20 -10.26 13.94
C HIS A 148 8.41 -10.03 13.03
N SER A 149 8.59 -10.84 11.98
CA SER A 149 9.66 -10.68 11.00
C SER A 149 9.59 -9.30 10.31
N PHE A 150 8.39 -8.76 10.07
CA PHE A 150 8.20 -7.42 9.50
C PHE A 150 8.80 -6.32 10.35
N ARG A 151 8.61 -6.40 11.68
CA ARG A 151 9.20 -5.46 12.62
C ARG A 151 10.72 -5.59 12.67
N HIS A 152 11.26 -6.81 12.59
CA HIS A 152 12.71 -7.00 12.49
C HIS A 152 13.28 -6.42 11.20
N MET A 153 12.61 -6.61 10.06
CA MET A 153 13.01 -6.02 8.78
C MET A 153 13.00 -4.48 8.88
N HIS A 154 11.95 -3.90 9.46
CA HIS A 154 11.85 -2.46 9.70
C HIS A 154 13.04 -1.92 10.50
N ILE A 155 13.32 -2.51 11.68
CA ILE A 155 14.42 -2.08 12.55
C ILE A 155 15.77 -2.26 11.85
N THR A 156 15.99 -3.40 11.19
CA THR A 156 17.25 -3.71 10.50
C THR A 156 17.51 -2.71 9.38
N TYR A 157 16.46 -2.36 8.62
CA TYR A 157 16.58 -1.37 7.55
C TYR A 157 16.90 0.01 8.11
N LEU A 158 16.22 0.47 9.15
CA LEU A 158 16.53 1.79 9.76
C LEU A 158 17.94 1.85 10.36
N GLN A 159 18.47 0.72 10.84
CA GLN A 159 19.82 0.65 11.41
C GLN A 159 20.95 0.56 10.37
N ARG A 160 20.69 -0.07 9.22
CA ARG A 160 21.71 -0.43 8.22
C ARG A 160 21.48 0.20 6.85
N GLY A 161 20.42 0.99 6.71
CA GLY A 161 20.06 1.65 5.46
C GLY A 161 21.03 2.77 5.11
N ASP A 162 20.84 3.32 3.92
CA ASP A 162 21.68 4.36 3.35
C ASP A 162 21.51 5.71 4.10
N VAL A 163 20.34 5.92 4.72
CA VAL A 163 20.04 7.09 5.56
C VAL A 163 20.40 6.77 7.02
N PRO A 164 21.30 7.53 7.67
CA PRO A 164 21.62 7.33 9.08
C PRO A 164 20.45 7.76 9.97
N VAL A 165 19.83 6.80 10.65
CA VAL A 165 18.73 7.03 11.61
C VAL A 165 19.24 6.83 13.04
N PRO A 166 19.11 7.83 13.94
CA PRO A 166 19.52 7.73 15.33
C PRO A 166 18.80 6.59 16.05
N LEU A 167 19.55 5.81 16.84
CA LEU A 167 18.99 4.70 17.60
C LEU A 167 17.83 5.14 18.50
N LYS A 168 17.91 6.34 19.09
CA LYS A 168 16.84 6.93 19.92
C LYS A 168 15.52 7.08 19.15
N GLU A 169 15.59 7.50 17.90
CA GLU A 169 14.43 7.66 17.02
C GLU A 169 13.84 6.30 16.66
N ILE A 170 14.67 5.32 16.28
CA ILE A 170 14.24 3.95 16.00
C ILE A 170 13.53 3.36 17.22
N MET A 171 14.13 3.49 18.41
CA MET A 171 13.56 2.97 19.67
C MET A 171 12.22 3.63 20.01
N ALA A 172 12.12 4.95 19.85
CA ALA A 172 10.87 5.69 20.06
C ALA A 172 9.79 5.23 19.08
N ARG A 173 10.12 5.11 17.79
CA ARG A 173 9.19 4.69 16.73
C ARG A 173 8.64 3.29 16.96
N VAL A 174 9.45 2.36 17.47
CA VAL A 174 9.01 0.98 17.69
C VAL A 174 8.46 0.74 19.10
N GLY A 175 8.59 1.69 20.04
CA GLY A 175 8.13 1.51 21.42
C GLY A 175 8.98 0.49 22.19
N HIS A 176 10.32 0.61 22.10
CA HIS A 176 11.26 -0.10 22.96
C HIS A 176 11.75 0.83 24.07
N SER A 177 11.34 0.59 25.32
CA SER A 177 11.96 1.23 26.48
C SER A 177 13.12 0.38 27.00
N ARG A 178 14.33 0.94 27.10
CA ARG A 178 15.33 0.43 28.05
C ARG A 178 15.06 1.07 29.41
N ALA A 179 15.06 0.28 30.48
CA ALA A 179 14.90 0.77 31.86
C ALA A 179 15.91 1.89 32.20
N GLU A 180 17.14 1.82 31.67
CA GLU A 180 18.18 2.85 31.87
C GLU A 180 17.88 4.19 31.20
N ILE A 181 17.06 4.23 30.14
CA ILE A 181 16.61 5.47 29.50
C ILE A 181 15.38 6.03 30.24
N THR A 182 14.71 5.21 31.06
CA THR A 182 13.42 5.55 31.67
C THR A 182 13.55 6.49 32.88
N LEU A 183 14.75 6.56 33.51
CA LEU A 183 14.99 7.42 34.68
C LEU A 183 15.24 8.91 34.37
N GLY A 184 15.43 9.29 33.10
CA GLY A 184 15.78 10.67 32.71
C GLY A 184 14.74 11.45 31.92
N TYR A 185 13.61 10.84 31.53
CA TYR A 185 12.65 11.45 30.59
C TYR A 185 11.24 11.54 31.17
N THR A 186 11.08 12.39 32.17
CA THR A 186 9.78 12.87 32.68
C THR A 186 9.10 13.90 31.77
N HIS A 187 9.56 14.10 30.53
CA HIS A 187 8.85 14.92 29.55
C HIS A 187 8.84 14.28 28.17
N GLN A 188 7.64 14.17 27.61
CA GLN A 188 7.28 13.84 26.23
C GLN A 188 8.03 14.72 25.23
N THR A 189 9.33 14.52 25.07
CA THR A 189 10.06 15.15 23.98
C THR A 189 9.57 14.44 22.72
N ILE A 190 8.89 15.17 21.84
CA ILE A 190 8.55 14.71 20.49
C ILE A 190 9.88 14.38 19.83
N VAL A 191 10.24 13.10 19.82
CA VAL A 191 11.42 12.63 19.10
C VAL A 191 11.09 12.82 17.62
N SER A 192 11.87 13.64 16.93
CA SER A 192 11.72 13.82 15.48
C SER A 192 11.76 12.45 14.80
N GLN A 193 10.90 12.25 13.81
CA GLN A 193 10.81 11.01 13.03
C GLN A 193 11.17 11.24 11.55
N GLU A 194 11.79 12.39 11.23
CA GLU A 194 12.07 12.81 9.85
C GLU A 194 13.09 11.90 9.16
N GLN A 195 14.12 11.43 9.88
CA GLN A 195 15.16 10.57 9.30
C GLN A 195 14.61 9.17 9.02
N SER A 196 13.79 8.65 9.92
CA SER A 196 13.05 7.40 9.71
C SER A 196 12.12 7.51 8.51
N LEU A 197 11.33 8.59 8.42
CA LEU A 197 10.44 8.82 7.29
C LEU A 197 11.20 8.85 5.97
N LYS A 198 12.29 9.63 5.91
CA LYS A 198 13.13 9.73 4.71
C LYS A 198 13.70 8.36 4.32
N ALA A 199 14.28 7.64 5.28
CA ALA A 199 14.81 6.30 5.05
C ALA A 199 13.74 5.35 4.48
N LEU A 200 12.54 5.39 5.04
CA LEU A 200 11.43 4.51 4.64
C LEU A 200 10.83 4.88 3.28
N ASP A 201 10.72 6.17 2.95
CA ASP A 201 10.29 6.58 1.61
C ASP A 201 11.34 6.19 0.55
N GLU A 202 12.65 6.31 0.86
CA GLU A 202 13.73 5.81 -0.01
C GLU A 202 13.71 4.28 -0.14
N PHE A 203 13.41 3.55 0.95
CA PHE A 203 13.23 2.09 0.91
C PHE A 203 12.12 1.68 -0.06
N ALA A 204 10.97 2.35 0.03
CA ALA A 204 9.84 2.09 -0.84
C ALA A 204 10.22 2.30 -2.31
N GLN A 205 10.91 3.40 -2.62
CA GLN A 205 11.40 3.69 -3.97
C GLN A 205 12.42 2.65 -4.46
N LYS A 206 13.42 2.31 -3.65
CA LYS A 206 14.48 1.35 -4.01
C LYS A 206 13.93 -0.05 -4.30
N CYS A 207 12.88 -0.44 -3.60
CA CYS A 207 12.22 -1.74 -3.79
C CYS A 207 11.05 -1.68 -4.77
N ASN A 208 10.80 -0.55 -5.45
CA ASN A 208 9.63 -0.32 -6.31
C ASN A 208 8.32 -0.72 -5.60
N ILE A 209 8.23 -0.44 -4.31
CA ILE A 209 7.01 -0.65 -3.51
C ILE A 209 6.22 0.64 -3.63
N ASP A 210 5.30 0.65 -4.56
CA ASP A 210 4.39 1.77 -4.77
C ASP A 210 2.94 1.29 -4.94
N PHE A 211 2.04 2.24 -4.77
CA PHE A 211 0.64 2.10 -5.14
C PHE A 211 0.32 2.88 -6.41
N SER A 212 1.34 3.36 -7.15
CA SER A 212 1.17 3.74 -8.55
C SER A 212 0.76 2.49 -9.27
N THR A 213 -0.55 2.32 -9.25
CA THR A 213 -1.33 1.61 -10.21
C THR A 213 -0.49 0.71 -11.12
N HIS A 214 -0.26 -0.51 -10.64
CA HIS A 214 -0.81 -1.64 -11.38
C HIS A 214 -2.34 -1.46 -11.46
N GLN A 215 -2.77 -0.39 -12.14
CA GLN A 215 -4.10 -0.25 -12.68
C GLN A 215 -4.22 -1.49 -13.52
N PHE A 216 -5.15 -2.36 -13.16
CA PHE A 216 -5.45 -3.54 -13.95
C PHE A 216 -6.08 -3.05 -15.26
N PHE A 217 -5.22 -2.62 -16.17
CA PHE A 217 -5.57 -2.29 -17.52
C PHE A 217 -5.71 -3.60 -18.26
N THR A 218 -6.91 -3.91 -18.71
CA THR A 218 -7.11 -5.07 -19.58
C THR A 218 -6.39 -4.86 -20.93
N SER A 219 -6.16 -3.60 -21.31
CA SER A 219 -5.35 -3.27 -22.48
C SER A 219 -3.94 -2.85 -22.13
N LYS A 220 -2.95 -3.53 -22.74
CA LYS A 220 -1.54 -3.12 -22.74
C LYS A 220 -1.36 -1.64 -23.11
N HIS A 221 -2.15 -1.12 -24.06
CA HIS A 221 -2.06 0.27 -24.50
C HIS A 221 -2.56 1.28 -23.46
N SER A 222 -3.55 0.92 -22.63
CA SER A 222 -4.00 1.77 -21.53
C SER A 222 -2.94 1.84 -20.43
N LYS A 223 -2.23 0.72 -20.16
CA LYS A 223 -1.08 0.70 -19.25
C LYS A 223 0.01 1.67 -19.70
N MET A 224 0.44 1.55 -20.96
CA MET A 224 1.43 2.45 -21.55
C MET A 224 0.96 3.92 -21.53
N ALA A 225 -0.34 4.17 -21.74
CA ALA A 225 -0.88 5.53 -21.67
C ALA A 225 -0.89 6.11 -20.24
N SER A 226 -1.14 5.31 -19.20
CA SER A 226 -1.01 5.74 -17.81
C SER A 226 0.42 6.06 -17.44
N GLU A 227 1.37 5.22 -17.86
CA GLU A 227 2.80 5.45 -17.60
C GLU A 227 3.26 6.78 -18.23
N MET A 228 2.74 7.14 -19.41
CA MET A 228 2.99 8.45 -20.02
C MET A 228 2.44 9.62 -19.20
N ILE A 229 1.27 9.45 -18.59
CA ILE A 229 0.65 10.45 -17.71
C ILE A 229 1.47 10.61 -16.42
N GLU A 230 1.81 9.50 -15.78
CA GLU A 230 2.53 9.46 -14.50
C GLU A 230 3.94 10.04 -14.61
N THR A 231 4.59 9.90 -15.76
CA THR A 231 5.93 10.45 -16.03
C THR A 231 5.90 11.91 -16.52
N SER A 232 4.72 12.46 -16.83
CA SER A 232 4.57 13.83 -17.30
C SER A 232 4.45 14.83 -16.15
N LYS A 233 5.19 15.94 -16.26
CA LYS A 233 5.05 17.10 -15.35
C LYS A 233 3.96 18.09 -15.77
N ALA A 234 3.30 17.85 -16.91
CA ALA A 234 2.26 18.71 -17.47
C ALA A 234 0.88 18.07 -17.33
N GLU A 235 -0.19 18.86 -17.22
CA GLU A 235 -1.60 18.41 -17.15
C GLU A 235 -2.18 17.97 -18.52
N LYS A 236 -1.36 18.05 -19.59
CA LYS A 236 -1.72 17.63 -20.94
C LYS A 236 -0.50 17.17 -21.75
N ILE A 237 -0.74 16.24 -22.65
CA ILE A 237 0.22 15.76 -23.66
C ILE A 237 -0.46 15.78 -25.02
N VAL A 238 0.24 16.29 -26.04
CA VAL A 238 -0.16 16.18 -27.44
C VAL A 238 0.90 15.37 -28.16
N LEU A 239 0.51 14.25 -28.77
CA LEU A 239 1.39 13.38 -29.55
C LEU A 239 0.94 13.38 -31.01
N THR A 240 1.87 13.61 -31.93
CA THR A 240 1.64 13.31 -33.36
C THR A 240 1.27 11.84 -33.54
N VAL A 241 0.67 11.50 -34.69
CA VAL A 241 0.35 10.09 -34.99
C VAL A 241 1.58 9.19 -34.89
N GLN A 242 2.75 9.67 -35.29
CA GLN A 242 3.99 8.89 -35.26
C GLN A 242 4.49 8.70 -33.82
N GLU A 243 4.57 9.76 -33.03
CA GLU A 243 4.96 9.67 -31.61
C GLU A 243 4.01 8.78 -30.81
N PHE A 244 2.70 8.86 -31.10
CA PHE A 244 1.69 8.00 -30.45
C PHE A 244 1.90 6.53 -30.77
N ARG A 245 2.32 6.20 -32.00
CA ARG A 245 2.67 4.81 -32.37
C ARG A 245 3.92 4.35 -31.65
N GLU A 246 4.95 5.18 -31.64
CA GLU A 246 6.23 4.87 -30.99
C GLU A 246 6.04 4.63 -29.50
N LYS A 247 5.29 5.51 -28.82
CA LYS A 247 5.02 5.36 -27.38
C LYS A 247 4.16 4.14 -27.03
N LEU A 248 3.30 3.69 -27.95
CA LEU A 248 2.45 2.50 -27.75
C LEU A 248 2.98 1.23 -28.41
N HIS A 249 4.20 1.26 -28.97
CA HIS A 249 4.82 0.16 -29.71
C HIS A 249 3.93 -0.39 -30.86
N LEU A 250 3.26 0.51 -31.58
CA LEU A 250 2.44 0.17 -32.74
C LEU A 250 3.26 0.16 -34.03
N SER A 251 3.01 -0.80 -34.92
CA SER A 251 3.66 -0.84 -36.25
C SER A 251 3.32 0.41 -37.08
N ASN A 252 4.27 0.87 -37.90
CA ASN A 252 4.07 1.95 -38.86
C ASN A 252 2.95 1.66 -39.88
N SER A 253 2.65 0.38 -40.15
CA SER A 253 1.53 -0.04 -40.99
C SER A 253 0.16 0.07 -40.31
N TYR A 254 0.11 0.28 -39.00
CA TYR A 254 -1.13 0.36 -38.22
C TYR A 254 -1.83 1.70 -38.44
N GLN A 255 -2.86 1.69 -39.29
CA GLN A 255 -3.51 2.91 -39.79
C GLN A 255 -4.20 3.73 -38.69
N PRO A 256 -4.24 5.07 -38.78
CA PRO A 256 -4.90 5.95 -37.80
C PRO A 256 -6.38 5.61 -37.54
N ARG A 257 -7.08 5.10 -38.56
CA ARG A 257 -8.46 4.61 -38.43
C ARG A 257 -8.57 3.42 -37.47
N HIS A 258 -7.59 2.50 -37.47
CA HIS A 258 -7.57 1.35 -36.56
C HIS A 258 -7.18 1.78 -35.14
N ILE A 259 -6.30 2.78 -34.99
CA ILE A 259 -6.01 3.39 -33.69
C ILE A 259 -7.31 3.95 -33.09
N SER A 260 -8.05 4.72 -33.90
CA SER A 260 -9.30 5.35 -33.48
C SER A 260 -10.39 4.34 -33.12
N ALA A 261 -10.47 3.21 -33.82
CA ALA A 261 -11.50 2.19 -33.59
C ALA A 261 -11.14 1.22 -32.44
N ASN A 262 -9.88 0.80 -32.33
CA ASN A 262 -9.50 -0.34 -31.49
C ASN A 262 -8.72 0.04 -30.23
N ILE A 263 -8.03 1.18 -30.25
CA ILE A 263 -7.08 1.57 -29.20
C ILE A 263 -7.68 2.69 -28.34
N LEU A 264 -8.03 3.83 -28.94
CA LEU A 264 -8.52 5.00 -28.21
C LEU A 264 -9.75 4.72 -27.33
N PRO A 265 -10.76 3.92 -27.75
CA PRO A 265 -11.92 3.65 -26.91
C PRO A 265 -11.56 2.87 -25.64
N LYS A 266 -10.58 1.96 -25.72
CA LYS A 266 -10.10 1.18 -24.55
C LYS A 266 -9.35 2.08 -23.58
N ILE A 267 -8.40 2.87 -24.10
CA ILE A 267 -7.64 3.87 -23.34
C ILE A 267 -8.59 4.82 -22.62
N LYS A 268 -9.54 5.41 -23.35
CA LYS A 268 -10.52 6.34 -22.77
C LYS A 268 -11.36 5.69 -21.67
N LYS A 269 -11.91 4.50 -21.92
CA LYS A 269 -12.75 3.78 -20.95
C LYS A 269 -12.01 3.45 -19.65
N GLU A 270 -10.74 3.05 -19.74
CA GLU A 270 -9.98 2.64 -18.56
C GLU A 270 -9.39 3.83 -17.81
N LEU A 271 -8.83 4.83 -18.51
CA LEU A 271 -8.21 5.99 -17.86
C LEU A 271 -9.22 6.94 -17.21
N THR A 272 -10.45 7.07 -17.74
CA THR A 272 -11.50 7.87 -17.08
C THR A 272 -11.90 7.31 -15.71
N LYS A 273 -11.67 6.02 -15.45
CA LYS A 273 -11.92 5.43 -14.11
C LYS A 273 -10.91 5.88 -13.06
N VAL A 274 -9.76 6.38 -13.51
CA VAL A 274 -8.59 6.64 -12.68
C VAL A 274 -8.36 8.13 -12.57
N TYR A 275 -8.50 8.84 -13.68
CA TYR A 275 -8.34 10.28 -13.79
C TYR A 275 -9.73 10.88 -14.06
N PRO A 276 -10.41 11.46 -13.04
CA PRO A 276 -11.79 11.93 -13.16
C PRO A 276 -12.02 12.95 -14.29
N ASN A 277 -11.00 13.76 -14.60
CA ASN A 277 -11.05 14.79 -15.64
C ASN A 277 -10.40 14.35 -16.97
N PHE A 278 -10.14 13.05 -17.15
CA PHE A 278 -9.48 12.55 -18.34
C PHE A 278 -10.24 12.85 -19.63
N LYS A 279 -9.56 13.48 -20.59
CA LYS A 279 -10.04 13.68 -21.96
C LYS A 279 -9.00 13.15 -22.94
N LEU A 280 -9.51 12.47 -23.97
CA LEU A 280 -8.74 11.97 -25.10
C LEU A 280 -9.37 12.51 -26.38
N LEU A 281 -8.65 13.35 -27.10
CA LEU A 281 -9.12 14.06 -28.30
C LEU A 281 -8.29 13.68 -29.53
N THR A 282 -8.94 13.62 -30.69
CA THR A 282 -8.27 13.43 -31.98
C THR A 282 -8.20 14.77 -32.72
N ILE A 283 -6.99 15.27 -32.96
CA ILE A 283 -6.75 16.51 -33.69
C ILE A 283 -6.71 16.21 -35.19
N LYS A 284 -7.58 16.89 -35.96
CA LYS A 284 -7.74 16.68 -37.41
C LYS A 284 -7.54 17.99 -38.19
N LYS A 285 -7.00 17.89 -39.40
CA LYS A 285 -6.91 18.99 -40.37
C LYS A 285 -7.23 18.45 -41.78
N HIS A 286 -8.20 19.07 -42.47
CA HIS A 286 -8.70 18.62 -43.78
C HIS A 286 -9.03 17.12 -43.83
N GLY A 287 -9.70 16.60 -42.80
CA GLY A 287 -10.08 15.18 -42.71
C GLY A 287 -8.95 14.20 -42.34
N LYS A 288 -7.68 14.65 -42.30
CA LYS A 288 -6.54 13.83 -41.87
C LYS A 288 -6.30 13.98 -40.37
N ILE A 289 -6.03 12.86 -39.69
CA ILE A 289 -5.64 12.85 -38.27
C ILE A 289 -4.17 13.28 -38.17
N LEU A 290 -3.91 14.32 -37.38
CA LEU A 290 -2.56 14.86 -37.17
C LEU A 290 -1.95 14.42 -35.83
N ALA A 291 -2.76 14.41 -34.78
CA ALA A 291 -2.29 14.16 -33.42
C ALA A 291 -3.42 13.65 -32.52
N TYR A 292 -3.02 13.14 -31.35
CA TYR A 292 -3.89 12.77 -30.25
C TYR A 292 -3.50 13.57 -29.02
N GLU A 293 -4.49 14.13 -28.34
CA GLU A 293 -4.30 14.90 -27.11
C GLU A 293 -4.89 14.11 -25.94
N MET A 294 -4.10 13.99 -24.87
CA MET A 294 -4.50 13.46 -23.57
C MET A 294 -4.39 14.57 -22.53
N SER A 295 -5.45 14.86 -21.79
CA SER A 295 -5.45 15.77 -20.63
C SER A 295 -6.11 15.08 -19.44
N TRP A 296 -5.71 15.39 -18.22
CA TRP A 296 -6.18 14.68 -17.02
C TRP A 296 -6.28 15.57 -15.79
#